data_AF-A0A3A8FZB9-F1
#
_entry.id   AF-A0A3A8FZB9-F1
#
_cell.length_a   1.000
_cell.length_b   1.000
_cell.length_c   1.000
_cell.angle_alpha   90.00
_cell.angle_beta   90.00
_cell.angle_gamma   90.00
#
_symmetry.space_group_name_H-M   'P 1'
#
loop_
_entity.id
_entity.type
_entity.pdbx_description
1 polymer ?
#
loop_
_entity_poly.entity_id
_entity_poly.type
_entity_poly.pdbx_seq_one_letter_code
_entity_poly.pdbx_strand_id
1 'polypeptide(L)'
;MRTDLLLELADFLEKLDPNRFDICTWRRPSKDSVGFVSDEQLVTDCKTVACAIGWAVTLPKWKDAGFYMDTLDITKEHLNNPLSTPYTMAIVKWKGNSAIDSYDALQAGLNLPTGMAEVLFDFNNYADEEFTNAETVAERIREFCSTPSEELMDLVVSYTDTE
;
A
#
# COMPACT_ATOMS: atom_id res chain seq x y z
N MET A 1 -8.00 14.65 -8.01
CA MET A 1 -7.40 14.13 -6.77
C MET A 1 -8.38 14.13 -5.61
N ARG A 2 -8.54 12.99 -4.93
CA ARG A 2 -9.39 12.78 -3.74
C ARG A 2 -8.59 13.00 -2.45
N THR A 3 -8.19 14.25 -2.20
CA THR A 3 -7.41 14.62 -1.01
C THR A 3 -8.16 14.33 0.30
N ASP A 4 -9.49 14.32 0.28
CA ASP A 4 -10.33 13.97 1.43
C ASP A 4 -10.08 12.55 1.95
N LEU A 5 -9.78 11.60 1.06
CA LEU A 5 -9.47 10.20 1.38
C LEU A 5 -8.02 10.06 1.87
N LEU A 6 -7.10 10.71 1.16
CA LEU A 6 -5.68 10.73 1.51
C LEU A 6 -5.45 11.30 2.92
N LEU A 7 -6.09 12.43 3.24
CA LEU A 7 -5.98 13.04 4.57
C LEU A 7 -6.64 12.18 5.66
N GLU A 8 -7.72 11.45 5.39
CA GLU A 8 -8.28 10.49 6.35
C GLU A 8 -7.29 9.37 6.66
N LEU A 9 -6.56 8.88 5.65
CA LEU A 9 -5.51 7.89 5.84
C LEU A 9 -4.35 8.45 6.66
N ALA A 10 -3.88 9.66 6.35
CA ALA A 10 -2.81 10.31 7.11
C ALA A 10 -3.18 10.48 8.60
N ASP A 11 -4.39 10.99 8.88
CA ASP A 11 -4.90 11.16 10.24
C ASP A 11 -5.07 9.84 11.01
N PHE A 12 -5.29 8.74 10.29
CA PHE A 12 -5.35 7.40 10.86
C PHE A 12 -3.94 6.87 11.19
N LEU A 13 -3.00 7.00 10.25
CA LEU A 13 -1.63 6.49 10.38
C LEU A 13 -0.87 7.13 11.55
N GLU A 14 -1.05 8.43 11.80
CA GLU A 14 -0.44 9.10 12.97
C GLU A 14 -0.90 8.55 14.32
N LYS A 15 -2.09 7.95 14.37
CA LYS A 15 -2.67 7.39 15.58
C LYS A 15 -2.45 5.88 15.66
N LEU A 16 -1.91 5.28 14.61
CA LEU A 16 -1.67 3.85 14.55
C LEU A 16 -0.49 3.51 15.46
N ASP A 17 -0.64 2.46 16.27
CA ASP A 17 0.47 1.91 17.05
C ASP A 17 1.63 1.55 16.08
N PRO A 18 2.83 2.15 16.23
CA PRO A 18 3.95 1.93 15.31
C PRO A 18 4.31 0.47 15.14
N ASN A 19 4.14 -0.36 16.18
CA ASN A 19 4.41 -1.80 16.10
C ASN A 19 3.46 -2.54 15.16
N ARG A 20 2.29 -1.95 14.88
CA ARG A 20 1.33 -2.46 13.90
C ARG A 20 1.64 -1.98 12.49
N PHE A 21 2.61 -1.11 12.27
CA PHE A 21 2.99 -0.64 10.94
C PHE A 21 4.43 -0.99 10.54
N ASP A 22 5.16 -1.65 11.44
CA ASP A 22 6.54 -2.06 11.24
C ASP A 22 6.64 -3.35 10.39
N ILE A 23 7.22 -3.23 9.18
CA ILE A 23 7.43 -4.36 8.27
C ILE A 23 8.45 -5.39 8.81
N CYS A 24 9.37 -5.00 9.70
CA CYS A 24 10.29 -5.91 10.38
C CYS A 24 9.57 -6.93 11.29
N THR A 25 8.33 -6.63 11.71
CA THR A 25 7.51 -7.58 12.48
C THR A 25 6.91 -8.69 11.63
N TRP A 26 7.07 -8.61 10.30
CA TRP A 26 6.31 -9.42 9.33
C TRP A 26 7.11 -10.53 8.65
N ARG A 27 8.44 -10.40 8.54
CA ARG A 27 9.31 -11.44 7.96
C ARG A 27 10.33 -11.92 8.97
N ARG A 28 9.99 -12.99 9.70
CA ARG A 28 10.98 -13.81 10.40
C ARG A 28 10.92 -15.28 9.96
N PRO A 29 12.07 -15.92 9.71
CA PRO A 29 12.16 -17.17 8.95
C PRO A 29 11.68 -18.43 9.68
N SER A 30 11.20 -18.37 10.93
CA SER A 30 10.79 -19.57 11.68
C SER A 30 9.44 -19.45 12.38
N LYS A 31 8.66 -20.55 12.36
CA LYS A 31 7.35 -20.69 13.02
C LYS A 31 7.37 -20.44 14.53
N ASP A 32 8.53 -20.60 15.14
CA ASP A 32 8.72 -20.47 16.59
C ASP A 32 9.22 -19.06 16.99
N SER A 33 9.33 -18.14 16.03
CA SER A 33 9.70 -16.75 16.29
C SER A 33 8.47 -15.89 16.55
N VAL A 34 8.57 -14.97 17.51
CA VAL A 34 7.59 -13.88 17.68
C VAL A 34 7.62 -13.04 16.39
N GLY A 35 6.48 -12.94 15.69
CA GLY A 35 6.38 -12.27 14.38
C GLY A 35 6.37 -13.20 13.15
N PHE A 36 6.19 -14.51 13.31
CA PHE A 36 5.93 -15.42 12.18
C PHE A 36 4.55 -15.15 11.55
N VAL A 37 4.52 -15.01 10.22
CA VAL A 37 3.30 -14.83 9.42
C VAL A 37 3.12 -16.09 8.55
N SER A 38 2.03 -16.82 8.76
CA SER A 38 1.68 -17.99 7.95
C SER A 38 1.18 -17.59 6.55
N ASP A 39 1.18 -18.52 5.59
CA ASP A 39 0.58 -18.27 4.26
C ASP A 39 -0.90 -17.83 4.37
N GLU A 40 -1.63 -18.34 5.35
CA GLU A 40 -3.01 -17.95 5.64
C GLU A 40 -3.11 -16.51 6.18
N GLN A 41 -2.10 -16.07 6.95
CA GLN A 41 -1.97 -14.67 7.35
C GLN A 41 -1.55 -13.82 6.15
N LEU A 42 -0.63 -14.23 5.29
CA LEU A 42 -0.30 -13.50 4.04
C LEU A 42 -1.52 -13.29 3.13
N VAL A 43 -2.41 -14.28 3.04
CA VAL A 43 -3.68 -14.21 2.28
C VAL A 43 -4.68 -13.24 2.90
N THR A 44 -4.65 -13.07 4.22
CA THR A 44 -5.64 -12.27 4.97
C THR A 44 -5.12 -10.93 5.49
N ASP A 45 -3.81 -10.67 5.39
CA ASP A 45 -3.08 -9.61 6.11
C ASP A 45 -2.40 -8.57 5.21
N CYS A 46 -2.96 -8.35 4.03
CA CYS A 46 -3.04 -6.97 3.52
C CYS A 46 -3.77 -6.02 4.49
N LYS A 47 -4.37 -6.53 5.59
CA LYS A 47 -5.21 -5.73 6.45
C LYS A 47 -4.44 -4.81 7.37
N THR A 48 -3.25 -5.12 7.86
CA THR A 48 -2.79 -4.33 9.02
C THR A 48 -1.31 -4.18 9.28
N VAL A 49 -0.35 -4.74 8.56
CA VAL A 49 1.05 -4.58 8.97
C VAL A 49 1.91 -4.12 7.80
N ALA A 50 2.27 -2.84 7.84
CA ALA A 50 3.17 -2.12 6.93
C ALA A 50 2.70 -1.70 5.52
N CYS A 51 1.45 -1.96 5.13
CA CYS A 51 0.88 -1.34 3.92
C CYS A 51 -0.15 -0.26 4.28
N ALA A 52 0.15 1.01 3.96
CA ALA A 52 -0.75 2.14 4.18
C ALA A 52 -2.12 1.92 3.53
N ILE A 53 -2.13 1.35 2.33
CA ILE A 53 -3.36 1.12 1.57
C ILE A 53 -4.21 0.00 2.16
N GLY A 54 -3.55 -1.02 2.71
CA GLY A 54 -4.21 -2.06 3.49
C GLY A 54 -5.10 -1.49 4.59
N TRP A 55 -4.57 -0.52 5.32
CA TRP A 55 -5.30 0.24 6.32
C TRP A 55 -6.35 1.16 5.72
N ALA A 56 -6.03 1.83 4.61
CA ALA A 56 -6.91 2.77 3.95
C ALA A 56 -8.29 2.16 3.61
N VAL A 57 -8.32 0.96 3.05
CA VAL A 57 -9.59 0.30 2.69
C VAL A 57 -10.43 -0.16 3.89
N THR A 58 -9.89 -0.06 5.11
CA THR A 58 -10.66 -0.27 6.35
C THR A 58 -11.43 0.97 6.77
N LEU A 59 -11.03 2.15 6.29
CA LEU A 59 -11.56 3.44 6.70
C LEU A 59 -12.94 3.73 6.07
N PRO A 60 -13.84 4.44 6.78
CA PRO A 60 -15.19 4.72 6.29
C PRO A 60 -15.24 5.41 4.93
N LYS A 61 -14.52 6.53 4.73
CA LYS A 61 -14.67 7.28 3.46
C LYS A 61 -14.09 6.50 2.28
N TRP A 62 -13.06 5.69 2.50
CA TRP A 62 -12.50 4.81 1.47
C TRP A 62 -13.48 3.72 1.05
N LYS A 63 -14.16 3.08 2.01
CA LYS A 63 -15.24 2.13 1.74
C LYS A 63 -16.39 2.77 0.98
N ASP A 64 -16.80 3.96 1.39
CA ASP A 64 -17.87 4.73 0.74
C ASP A 64 -17.47 5.17 -0.68
N ALA A 65 -16.19 5.47 -0.90
CA ALA A 65 -15.63 5.73 -2.23
C ALA A 65 -15.50 4.45 -3.10
N GLY A 66 -15.82 3.28 -2.55
CA GLY A 66 -15.89 2.02 -3.27
C GLY A 66 -14.58 1.24 -3.30
N PHE A 67 -13.61 1.57 -2.43
CA PHE A 67 -12.41 0.75 -2.26
C PHE A 67 -12.68 -0.44 -1.35
N TYR A 68 -12.08 -1.58 -1.69
CA TYR A 68 -12.18 -2.80 -0.90
C TYR A 68 -10.96 -3.68 -1.13
N MET A 69 -10.75 -4.62 -0.20
CA MET A 69 -9.77 -5.66 -0.36
C MET A 69 -10.39 -6.87 -1.06
N ASP A 70 -9.66 -7.42 -2.02
CA ASP A 70 -9.99 -8.63 -2.76
C ASP A 70 -8.76 -9.55 -2.80
N THR A 71 -8.83 -10.65 -3.54
CA THR A 71 -7.74 -11.61 -3.69
C THR A 71 -7.40 -11.87 -5.16
N LEU A 72 -6.11 -12.11 -5.43
CA LEU A 72 -5.58 -12.54 -6.71
C LEU A 72 -4.87 -13.88 -6.56
N ASP A 73 -5.24 -14.85 -7.39
CA ASP A 73 -4.55 -16.14 -7.45
C ASP A 73 -3.34 -16.08 -8.38
N ILE A 74 -2.15 -16.20 -7.80
CA ILE A 74 -0.88 -16.29 -8.53
C ILE A 74 -0.65 -17.74 -8.91
N THR A 75 -1.03 -18.09 -10.12
CA THR A 75 -0.78 -19.41 -10.73
C THR A 75 0.68 -19.58 -11.17
N LYS A 76 1.08 -20.81 -11.54
CA LYS A 76 2.42 -21.11 -12.07
C LYS A 76 2.81 -20.28 -13.30
N GLU A 77 1.84 -19.86 -14.10
CA GLU A 77 2.08 -19.10 -15.33
C GLU A 77 2.59 -17.68 -15.03
N HIS A 78 2.31 -17.17 -13.83
CA HIS A 78 2.78 -15.86 -13.36
C HIS A 78 4.16 -15.92 -12.68
N LEU A 79 4.70 -17.12 -12.42
CA LEU A 79 5.91 -17.31 -11.62
C LEU A 79 7.12 -17.55 -12.53
N ASN A 80 8.16 -16.74 -12.35
CA ASN A 80 9.39 -16.83 -13.14
C ASN A 80 10.33 -17.96 -12.69
N ASN A 81 10.16 -18.48 -11.46
CA ASN A 81 11.03 -19.52 -10.90
C ASN A 81 10.30 -20.87 -10.81
N PRO A 82 10.86 -21.96 -11.35
CA PRO A 82 10.23 -23.28 -11.36
C PRO A 82 10.03 -23.91 -9.97
N LEU A 83 10.73 -23.41 -8.94
CA LEU A 83 10.58 -23.86 -7.55
C LEU A 83 9.53 -23.06 -6.77
N SER A 84 9.03 -21.94 -7.32
CA SER A 84 7.98 -21.16 -6.67
C SER A 84 6.65 -21.91 -6.72
N THR A 85 5.91 -21.88 -5.61
CA THR A 85 4.57 -22.47 -5.52
C THR A 85 3.51 -21.40 -5.80
N PRO A 86 2.38 -21.76 -6.45
CA PRO A 86 1.22 -20.89 -6.53
C PRO A 86 0.76 -20.44 -5.14
N TYR A 87 0.27 -19.21 -5.06
CA TYR A 87 -0.26 -18.62 -3.83
C TYR A 87 -1.36 -17.63 -4.15
N THR A 88 -2.21 -17.34 -3.17
CA THR A 88 -3.20 -16.27 -3.26
C THR A 88 -2.62 -15.05 -2.56
N MET A 89 -2.71 -13.89 -3.18
CA MET A 89 -2.33 -12.62 -2.56
C MET A 89 -3.55 -11.74 -2.41
N ALA A 90 -3.52 -10.84 -1.43
CA ALA A 90 -4.56 -9.84 -1.33
C ALA A 90 -4.22 -8.60 -2.15
N ILE A 91 -5.24 -8.01 -2.77
CA ILE A 91 -5.15 -6.88 -3.69
C ILE A 91 -6.20 -5.84 -3.35
N VAL A 92 -5.91 -4.58 -3.69
CA VAL A 92 -6.89 -3.51 -3.54
C VAL A 92 -7.70 -3.39 -4.80
N LYS A 93 -9.02 -3.27 -4.68
CA LYS A 93 -9.94 -3.06 -5.80
C LYS A 93 -10.76 -1.81 -5.59
N TRP A 94 -11.25 -1.28 -6.71
CA TRP A 94 -12.14 -0.14 -6.71
C TRP A 94 -13.40 -0.45 -7.53
N LYS A 95 -14.58 -0.22 -6.95
CA LYS A 95 -15.87 -0.49 -7.60
C LYS A 95 -16.10 0.32 -8.88
N GLY A 96 -15.40 1.43 -9.06
CA GLY A 96 -15.50 2.24 -10.29
C GLY A 96 -14.93 1.55 -11.53
N ASN A 97 -14.02 0.58 -11.36
CA ASN A 97 -13.52 -0.24 -12.46
C ASN A 97 -12.99 -1.59 -11.93
N SER A 98 -13.71 -2.67 -12.20
CA SER A 98 -13.34 -4.02 -11.75
C SER A 98 -12.18 -4.64 -12.53
N ALA A 99 -11.78 -4.07 -13.67
CA ALA A 99 -10.70 -4.60 -14.50
C ALA A 99 -9.30 -4.22 -13.99
N ILE A 100 -9.20 -3.25 -13.07
CA ILE A 100 -7.95 -2.77 -12.49
C ILE A 100 -7.85 -3.15 -11.02
N ASP A 101 -6.64 -3.21 -10.50
CA ASP A 101 -6.35 -3.53 -9.10
C ASP A 101 -5.12 -2.76 -8.59
N SER A 102 -4.84 -2.89 -7.30
CA SER A 102 -3.63 -2.41 -6.64
C SER A 102 -3.33 -0.93 -6.99
N TYR A 103 -2.14 -0.62 -7.48
CA TYR A 103 -1.77 0.76 -7.83
C TYR A 103 -2.67 1.37 -8.91
N ASP A 104 -3.11 0.61 -9.92
CA ASP A 104 -4.02 1.11 -10.95
C ASP A 104 -5.38 1.48 -10.37
N ALA A 105 -5.90 0.65 -9.46
CA ALA A 105 -7.17 0.95 -8.78
C ALA A 105 -7.06 2.21 -7.92
N LEU A 106 -5.94 2.41 -7.22
CA LEU A 106 -5.66 3.62 -6.44
C LEU A 106 -5.53 4.84 -7.33
N GLN A 107 -4.71 4.73 -8.38
CA GLN A 107 -4.47 5.75 -9.40
C GLN A 107 -5.80 6.30 -9.94
N ALA A 108 -6.66 5.40 -10.41
CA ALA A 108 -7.95 5.77 -10.99
C ALA A 108 -8.95 6.25 -9.92
N GLY A 109 -9.13 5.51 -8.82
CA GLY A 109 -10.16 5.81 -7.83
C GLY A 109 -9.89 7.06 -7.00
N LEU A 110 -8.60 7.37 -6.75
CA LEU A 110 -8.18 8.60 -6.09
C LEU A 110 -7.99 9.76 -7.08
N ASN A 111 -8.08 9.48 -8.38
CA ASN A 111 -7.83 10.44 -9.45
C ASN A 111 -6.47 11.14 -9.27
N LEU A 112 -5.42 10.32 -9.18
CA LEU A 112 -4.02 10.74 -9.03
C LEU A 112 -3.35 10.93 -10.40
N PRO A 113 -2.31 11.78 -10.51
CA PRO A 113 -1.43 11.83 -11.69
C PRO A 113 -0.69 10.51 -11.90
N THR A 114 -0.51 10.07 -13.15
CA THR A 114 0.13 8.78 -13.50
C THR A 114 1.45 8.55 -12.75
N GLY A 115 1.63 7.34 -12.20
CA GLY A 115 2.82 6.92 -11.44
C GLY A 115 2.77 7.32 -9.96
N MET A 116 1.86 8.22 -9.57
CA MET A 116 1.83 8.77 -8.23
C MET A 116 1.31 7.79 -7.17
N ALA A 117 0.56 6.78 -7.57
CA ALA A 117 0.13 5.73 -6.65
C ALA A 117 1.34 4.96 -6.10
N GLU A 118 2.33 4.64 -6.95
CA GLU A 118 3.56 3.96 -6.55
C GLU A 118 4.44 4.90 -5.70
N VAL A 119 4.59 6.16 -6.12
CA VAL A 119 5.38 7.16 -5.37
C VAL A 119 4.89 7.37 -3.94
N LEU A 120 3.57 7.31 -3.72
CA LEU A 120 2.96 7.53 -2.41
C LEU A 120 2.96 6.28 -1.52
N PHE A 121 2.80 5.10 -2.11
CA PHE A 121 2.43 3.90 -1.35
C PHE A 121 3.40 2.73 -1.51
N ASP A 122 4.39 2.82 -2.40
CA ASP A 122 5.48 1.86 -2.41
C ASP A 122 6.38 2.10 -1.20
N PHE A 123 6.55 1.05 -0.39
CA PHE A 123 7.36 1.11 0.82
C PHE A 123 8.83 1.40 0.54
N ASN A 124 9.35 1.06 -0.64
CA ASN A 124 10.73 1.36 -1.02
C ASN A 124 11.02 2.87 -1.04
N ASN A 125 9.98 3.71 -1.16
CA ASN A 125 10.14 5.16 -1.20
C ASN A 125 10.31 5.82 0.18
N TYR A 126 10.09 5.09 1.27
CA TYR A 126 10.13 5.64 2.62
C TYR A 126 10.66 4.67 3.70
N ALA A 127 10.93 3.41 3.36
CA ALA A 127 11.53 2.46 4.28
C ALA A 127 13.05 2.65 4.35
N ASP A 128 13.57 2.86 5.55
CA ASP A 128 15.01 2.80 5.83
C ASP A 128 15.34 1.39 6.33
N GLU A 129 16.20 0.66 5.62
CA GLU A 129 16.69 -0.68 5.99
C GLU A 129 15.59 -1.64 6.52
N GLU A 130 14.39 -1.62 5.92
CA GLU A 130 13.22 -2.44 6.31
C GLU A 130 12.38 -1.91 7.50
N PHE A 131 12.46 -0.64 7.89
CA PHE A 131 11.49 -0.02 8.81
C PHE A 131 10.64 1.04 8.12
N THR A 132 9.32 0.90 8.22
CA THR A 132 8.37 1.92 7.76
C THR A 132 7.68 2.56 8.96
N ASN A 133 7.94 3.84 9.21
CA ASN A 133 7.20 4.60 10.21
C ASN A 133 5.85 5.09 9.63
N ALA A 134 4.75 4.80 10.33
CA ALA A 134 3.41 5.27 9.96
C ALA A 134 3.31 6.80 9.90
N GLU A 135 4.03 7.49 10.79
CA GLU A 135 4.10 8.95 10.84
C GLU A 135 4.76 9.51 9.58
N THR A 136 5.88 8.93 9.13
CA THR A 136 6.56 9.33 7.89
C THR A 136 5.67 9.19 6.66
N VAL A 137 4.89 8.10 6.59
CA VAL A 137 3.92 7.92 5.49
C VAL A 137 2.81 8.98 5.59
N ALA A 138 2.32 9.28 6.79
CA ALA A 138 1.31 10.31 7.00
C ALA A 138 1.80 11.72 6.62
N GLU A 139 3.02 12.08 7.01
CA GLU A 139 3.66 13.35 6.65
C GLU A 139 3.77 13.49 5.13
N ARG A 140 4.21 12.44 4.44
CA ARG A 140 4.36 12.44 2.99
C ARG A 140 3.03 12.56 2.25
N ILE A 141 1.99 11.89 2.73
CA ILE A 141 0.64 12.06 2.18
C ILE A 141 0.18 13.53 2.32
N ARG A 142 0.50 14.19 3.45
CA ARG A 142 0.13 15.59 3.66
C ARG A 142 0.93 16.54 2.80
N GLU A 143 2.24 16.33 2.70
CA GLU A 143 3.11 17.08 1.80
C GLU A 143 2.52 17.04 0.39
N PHE A 144 2.26 15.83 -0.12
CA PHE A 144 1.63 15.63 -1.42
C PHE A 144 0.27 16.34 -1.58
N CYS A 145 -0.59 16.27 -0.56
CA CYS A 145 -1.88 16.97 -0.60
C CYS A 145 -1.75 18.51 -0.58
N SER A 146 -0.62 19.03 -0.09
CA SER A 146 -0.31 20.46 -0.04
C SER A 146 0.50 20.97 -1.24
N THR A 147 1.17 20.07 -1.98
CA THR A 147 1.96 20.42 -3.16
C THR A 147 1.08 20.85 -4.33
N PRO A 148 1.38 21.97 -5.00
CA PRO A 148 0.69 22.40 -6.21
C PRO A 148 0.75 21.33 -7.31
N SER A 149 -0.34 21.16 -8.06
CA SER A 149 -0.44 20.10 -9.09
C SER A 149 0.62 20.21 -10.19
N GLU A 150 1.16 21.41 -10.44
CA GLU A 150 2.22 21.66 -11.41
C GLU A 150 3.57 21.08 -10.95
N GLU A 151 3.80 21.00 -9.63
CA GLU A 151 5.02 20.49 -9.00
C GLU A 151 4.94 18.99 -8.68
N LEU A 152 3.73 18.40 -8.76
CA LEU A 152 3.52 16.97 -8.50
C LEU A 152 4.23 16.07 -9.51
N MET A 153 4.38 16.49 -10.76
CA MET A 153 5.06 15.68 -11.77
C MET A 153 6.58 15.65 -11.55
N ASP A 154 7.16 16.73 -11.03
CA ASP A 154 8.58 16.79 -10.67
C ASP A 154 8.90 15.84 -9.51
N LEU A 155 7.96 15.68 -8.56
CA LEU A 155 8.03 14.65 -7.52
C LEU A 155 8.10 13.25 -8.13
N VAL A 156 7.22 12.90 -9.08
CA VAL A 156 7.26 11.57 -9.74
C VAL A 156 8.63 11.31 -10.34
N VAL A 157 9.14 12.26 -11.13
CA VAL A 157 10.43 12.14 -11.81
C VAL A 157 11.57 11.93 -10.81
N SER A 158 11.56 12.67 -9.69
CA SER A 158 12.60 12.56 -8.68
C SER A 158 12.69 11.19 -8.00
N TYR A 159 11.57 10.44 -7.92
CA TYR A 159 11.53 9.08 -7.35
C TYR A 159 11.77 7.99 -8.40
N THR A 160 11.59 8.28 -9.69
CA THR A 160 11.87 7.33 -10.78
C THR A 160 13.30 7.41 -11.31
N ASP A 161 13.99 8.54 -11.15
CA ASP A 161 15.37 8.74 -11.65
C ASP A 161 16.46 8.12 -10.74
N THR A 162 16.08 7.48 -9.64
CA THR A 162 16.97 6.66 -8.82
C THR A 162 16.94 5.19 -9.27
N GLU A 163 17.46 4.92 -10.47
CA GLU A 163 17.90 3.57 -10.90
C GLU A 163 19.43 3.53 -11.09
#